data_AF-A0A8H8Z0L4-F1
#
_entry.id   AF-A0A8H8Z0L4-F1
#
_cell.length_a   1.000
_cell.length_b   1.000
_cell.length_c   1.000
_cell.angle_alpha   90.00
_cell.angle_beta   90.00
_cell.angle_gamma   90.00
#
_symmetry.space_group_name_H-M   'P 1'
#
loop_
_entity.id
_entity.type
_entity.pdbx_description
1 polymer ?
#
loop_
_entity_poly.entity_id
_entity_poly.type
_entity_poly.pdbx_seq_one_letter_code
_entity_poly.pdbx_strand_id
1 'polypeptide(L)'
;MESLKPGTRKEAKIKANLDPDKDYTQDKDCVGCHVDGWGKPGGYTLDSPKKQLAAVGCESCHGPGRQYRGDHRKAGQAFEKSGKTAPRKMLADKGQDFHFEESCNACHLNYEGSPWKDAKPPYTPFTPEVDPKYTFDFDKMVKDVKAMHEHFKMDGVFVGEPKFKFHDEFQANAKVAEKDDKKGKE
;
A
#
# COMPACT_ATOMS: atom_id res chain seq x y z
N MET A 1 -10.38 7.00 -1.49
CA MET A 1 -11.58 7.80 -1.14
C MET A 1 -12.78 7.68 -2.10
N GLU A 2 -12.61 7.39 -3.41
CA GLU A 2 -13.74 7.41 -4.36
C GLU A 2 -14.94 6.54 -3.95
N SER A 3 -14.69 5.33 -3.43
CA SER A 3 -15.73 4.40 -2.96
C SER A 3 -16.55 4.89 -1.77
N LEU A 4 -16.10 5.94 -1.08
CA LEU A 4 -16.79 6.52 0.07
C LEU A 4 -17.76 7.65 -0.33
N LYS A 5 -17.67 8.15 -1.57
CA LYS A 5 -18.55 9.23 -2.04
C LYS A 5 -20.01 8.76 -2.15
N PRO A 6 -20.98 9.66 -2.02
CA PRO A 6 -22.38 9.41 -2.34
C PRO A 6 -22.55 8.82 -3.74
N GLY A 7 -23.47 7.88 -3.88
CA GLY A 7 -23.85 7.31 -5.17
C GLY A 7 -22.83 6.38 -5.82
N THR A 8 -21.67 6.16 -5.20
CA THR A 8 -20.65 5.23 -5.70
C THR A 8 -20.81 3.84 -5.08
N ARG A 9 -20.48 2.80 -5.85
CA ARG A 9 -20.52 1.39 -5.41
C ARG A 9 -21.85 0.98 -4.75
N LYS A 10 -22.99 1.50 -5.25
CA LYS A 10 -24.32 1.36 -4.63
C LYS A 10 -24.68 -0.07 -4.24
N GLU A 11 -24.56 -1.01 -5.18
CA GLU A 11 -24.89 -2.42 -4.94
C GLU A 11 -24.07 -3.03 -3.81
N ALA A 12 -22.76 -2.72 -3.75
CA ALA A 12 -21.88 -3.22 -2.70
C ALA A 12 -22.24 -2.62 -1.34
N LYS A 13 -22.52 -1.31 -1.29
CA LYS A 13 -22.96 -0.62 -0.06
C LYS A 13 -24.26 -1.22 0.47
N ILE A 14 -25.28 -1.39 -0.38
CA ILE A 14 -26.55 -2.01 0.00
C ILE A 14 -26.34 -3.43 0.53
N LYS A 15 -25.50 -4.23 -0.16
CA LYS A 15 -25.20 -5.61 0.28
C LYS A 15 -24.52 -5.66 1.65
N ALA A 16 -23.70 -4.65 1.96
CA ALA A 16 -23.05 -4.48 3.26
C ALA A 16 -23.90 -3.69 4.27
N ASN A 17 -25.20 -3.48 4.01
CA ASN A 17 -26.12 -2.73 4.86
C ASN A 17 -25.68 -1.28 5.14
N LEU A 18 -25.05 -0.63 4.15
CA LEU A 18 -24.66 0.77 4.17
C LEU A 18 -25.61 1.62 3.30
N ASP A 19 -25.72 2.90 3.63
CA ASP A 19 -26.47 3.87 2.83
C ASP A 19 -25.70 4.21 1.54
N PRO A 20 -26.22 3.90 0.34
CA PRO A 20 -25.53 4.16 -0.91
C PRO A 20 -25.30 5.66 -1.20
N ASP A 21 -26.16 6.53 -0.66
CA ASP A 21 -26.19 7.96 -0.95
C ASP A 21 -25.61 8.81 0.20
N LYS A 22 -25.30 8.21 1.36
CA LYS A 22 -24.50 8.86 2.41
C LYS A 22 -23.07 9.16 1.93
N ASP A 23 -22.57 10.32 2.33
CA ASP A 23 -21.16 10.70 2.20
C ASP A 23 -20.34 10.16 3.39
N TYR A 24 -19.46 9.20 3.11
CA TYR A 24 -18.55 8.62 4.11
C TYR A 24 -17.14 9.23 4.04
N THR A 25 -16.90 10.25 3.19
CA THR A 25 -15.55 10.81 2.99
C THR A 25 -15.01 11.58 4.19
N GLN A 26 -15.87 11.93 5.15
CA GLN A 26 -15.50 12.55 6.43
C GLN A 26 -15.79 11.62 7.64
N ASP A 27 -16.14 10.36 7.38
CA ASP A 27 -16.52 9.42 8.43
C ASP A 27 -15.26 8.72 8.99
N LYS A 28 -14.96 8.95 10.27
CA LYS A 28 -13.77 8.40 10.95
C LYS A 28 -13.78 6.86 10.98
N ASP A 29 -14.96 6.25 10.89
CA ASP A 29 -15.11 4.79 10.88
C ASP A 29 -14.80 4.20 9.50
N CYS A 30 -14.73 5.04 8.45
CA CYS A 30 -14.48 4.61 7.07
C CYS A 30 -13.09 5.03 6.57
N VAL A 31 -12.68 6.27 6.83
CA VAL A 31 -11.49 6.83 6.19
C VAL A 31 -10.20 6.07 6.52
N GLY A 32 -10.14 5.37 7.65
CA GLY A 32 -8.94 4.69 8.13
C GLY A 32 -8.31 3.68 7.15
N CYS A 33 -9.12 3.00 6.33
CA CYS A 33 -8.65 2.05 5.32
C CYS A 33 -8.65 2.63 3.89
N HIS A 34 -9.01 3.91 3.72
CA HIS A 34 -9.20 4.54 2.40
C HIS A 34 -8.21 5.67 2.10
N VAL A 35 -7.23 5.87 2.98
CA VAL A 35 -6.23 6.95 2.98
C VAL A 35 -4.88 6.43 3.45
N ASP A 36 -3.82 7.18 3.16
CA ASP A 36 -2.48 6.87 3.65
C ASP A 36 -2.26 7.39 5.07
N GLY A 37 -1.85 6.49 5.97
CA GLY A 37 -1.33 6.86 7.28
C GLY A 37 -2.36 7.40 8.27
N TRP A 38 -3.63 6.98 8.20
CA TRP A 38 -4.64 7.38 9.18
C TRP A 38 -4.20 7.13 10.63
N GLY A 39 -4.31 8.15 11.48
CA GLY A 39 -3.89 8.07 12.88
C GLY A 39 -2.37 7.97 13.09
N LYS A 40 -1.56 8.05 12.03
CA LYS A 40 -0.09 7.99 12.11
C LYS A 40 0.53 9.38 11.94
N PRO A 41 1.70 9.65 12.56
CA PRO A 41 2.39 10.93 12.39
C PRO A 41 2.66 11.27 10.92
N GLY A 42 2.18 12.43 10.49
CA GLY A 42 2.35 12.93 9.12
C GLY A 42 1.37 12.38 8.07
N GLY A 43 0.49 11.45 8.46
CA GLY A 43 -0.51 10.84 7.60
C GLY A 43 -1.74 11.71 7.34
N TYR A 44 -2.75 11.13 6.70
CA TYR A 44 -4.00 11.80 6.37
C TYR A 44 -4.79 12.18 7.64
N THR A 45 -5.41 13.37 7.60
CA THR A 45 -6.34 13.85 8.63
C THR A 45 -7.55 14.49 7.95
N LEU A 46 -8.70 14.50 8.63
CA LEU A 46 -9.91 15.16 8.13
C LEU A 46 -9.81 16.69 8.25
N ASP A 47 -9.14 17.20 9.28
CA ASP A 47 -9.02 18.64 9.53
C ASP A 47 -8.08 19.34 8.53
N SER A 48 -7.10 18.60 7.99
CA SER A 48 -6.14 19.10 7.00
C SER A 48 -5.85 18.03 5.94
N PRO A 49 -6.82 17.73 5.06
CA PRO A 49 -6.73 16.63 4.11
C PRO A 49 -5.70 16.95 3.02
N LYS A 50 -4.65 16.14 2.94
CA LYS A 50 -3.64 16.24 1.88
C LYS A 50 -4.05 15.36 0.70
N LYS A 51 -4.18 15.96 -0.49
CA LYS A 51 -4.59 15.25 -1.72
C LYS A 51 -3.73 14.01 -2.00
N GLN A 52 -2.45 14.09 -1.72
CA GLN A 52 -1.48 13.00 -1.95
C GLN A 52 -1.70 11.80 -1.03
N LEU A 53 -2.38 11.97 0.10
CA LEU A 53 -2.67 10.91 1.07
C LEU A 53 -4.15 10.46 1.01
N ALA A 54 -4.96 11.02 0.10
CA ALA A 54 -6.41 10.78 0.01
C ALA A 54 -6.77 9.48 -0.74
N ALA A 55 -5.93 8.46 -0.62
CA ALA A 55 -6.10 7.12 -1.17
C ALA A 55 -5.17 6.15 -0.43
N VAL A 56 -5.41 4.85 -0.59
CA VAL A 56 -4.40 3.83 -0.29
C VAL A 56 -3.30 3.96 -1.34
N GLY A 57 -2.16 4.54 -0.95
CA GLY A 57 -1.04 4.83 -1.82
C GLY A 57 0.22 4.08 -1.40
N CYS A 58 1.37 4.58 -1.85
CA CYS A 58 2.66 3.88 -1.74
C CYS A 58 2.99 3.53 -0.28
N GLU A 59 2.72 4.46 0.64
CA GLU A 59 3.13 4.36 2.04
C GLU A 59 2.20 3.46 2.87
N SER A 60 0.99 3.16 2.39
CA SER A 60 0.11 2.15 2.99
C SER A 60 0.66 0.73 2.87
N CYS A 61 1.48 0.46 1.84
CA CYS A 61 2.11 -0.85 1.64
C CYS A 61 3.60 -0.82 1.99
N HIS A 62 4.37 0.18 1.52
CA HIS A 62 5.82 0.24 1.71
C HIS A 62 6.26 0.93 3.01
N GLY A 63 5.32 1.36 3.85
CA GLY A 63 5.60 2.08 5.09
C GLY A 63 5.86 3.58 4.91
N PRO A 64 5.98 4.35 6.00
CA PRO A 64 6.12 5.80 5.95
C PRO A 64 7.48 6.24 5.40
N GLY A 65 7.47 6.89 4.24
CA GLY A 65 8.64 7.18 3.40
C GLY A 65 9.56 8.29 3.89
N ARG A 66 9.17 9.07 4.90
CA ARG A 66 9.92 10.27 5.34
C ARG A 66 11.40 9.97 5.64
N GLN A 67 11.69 8.83 6.26
CA GLN A 67 13.03 8.50 6.72
C GLN A 67 13.89 7.77 5.68
N TYR A 68 13.29 6.92 4.83
CA TYR A 68 14.05 6.10 3.88
C TYR A 68 14.11 6.68 2.46
N ARG A 69 13.20 7.56 2.04
CA ARG A 69 13.19 8.11 0.66
C ARG A 69 14.47 8.84 0.28
N GLY A 70 15.14 9.46 1.27
CA GLY A 70 16.41 10.14 1.06
C GLY A 70 17.55 9.17 0.78
N ASP A 71 17.47 7.96 1.33
CA ASP A 71 18.46 6.90 1.12
C ASP A 71 18.27 6.24 -0.24
N HIS A 72 17.03 6.11 -0.74
CA HIS A 72 16.79 5.71 -2.13
C HIS A 72 17.53 6.61 -3.11
N ARG A 73 17.39 7.94 -2.95
CA ARG A 73 18.09 8.91 -3.80
C ARG A 73 19.60 8.76 -3.70
N LYS A 74 20.16 8.71 -2.48
CA LYS A 74 21.61 8.64 -2.26
C LYS A 74 22.21 7.33 -2.75
N ALA A 75 21.55 6.21 -2.50
CA ALA A 75 22.00 4.89 -2.93
C ALA A 75 21.91 4.75 -4.46
N GLY A 76 20.83 5.25 -5.08
CA GLY A 76 20.70 5.30 -6.53
C GLY A 76 21.85 6.08 -7.18
N GLN A 77 22.14 7.29 -6.68
CA GLN A 77 23.27 8.10 -7.15
C GLN A 77 24.63 7.41 -6.97
N ALA A 78 24.85 6.72 -5.84
CA ALA A 78 26.08 5.97 -5.60
C ALA A 78 26.20 4.75 -6.53
N PHE A 79 25.08 4.09 -6.83
CA PHE A 79 25.02 2.96 -7.74
C PHE A 79 25.29 3.39 -9.19
N GLU A 80 24.63 4.45 -9.66
CA GLU A 80 24.86 5.02 -11.00
C GLU A 80 26.32 5.46 -11.19
N LYS A 81 26.93 6.05 -10.15
CA LYS A 81 28.30 6.56 -10.22
C LYS A 81 29.37 5.47 -10.16
N SER A 82 29.19 4.44 -9.33
CA SER A 82 30.27 3.50 -9.01
C SER A 82 29.83 2.05 -8.83
N GLY A 83 28.60 1.69 -9.19
CA GLY A 83 28.03 0.35 -8.97
C GLY A 83 27.86 -0.02 -7.49
N LYS A 84 27.95 0.96 -6.58
CA LYS A 84 27.90 0.69 -5.14
C LYS A 84 26.47 0.35 -4.72
N THR A 85 26.28 -0.88 -4.24
CA THR A 85 25.00 -1.34 -3.67
C THR A 85 24.86 -0.93 -2.19
N ALA A 86 23.63 -1.05 -1.68
CA ALA A 86 23.27 -0.76 -0.30
C ALA A 86 22.43 -1.90 0.31
N PRO A 87 22.55 -2.18 1.62
CA PRO A 87 21.78 -3.24 2.26
C PRO A 87 20.31 -2.82 2.46
N ARG A 88 19.34 -3.69 2.12
CA ARG A 88 17.90 -3.45 2.40
C ARG A 88 17.64 -3.15 3.88
N LYS A 89 18.40 -3.78 4.78
CA LYS A 89 18.33 -3.54 6.22
C LYS A 89 18.32 -2.06 6.60
N MET A 90 19.11 -1.21 5.93
CA MET A 90 19.17 0.21 6.27
C MET A 90 17.82 0.93 6.02
N LEU A 91 17.04 0.44 5.05
CA LEU A 91 15.72 0.96 4.72
C LEU A 91 14.68 0.43 5.70
N ALA A 92 14.77 -0.85 6.04
CA ALA A 92 13.91 -1.50 7.02
C ALA A 92 14.04 -0.86 8.41
N ASP A 93 15.27 -0.58 8.84
CA ASP A 93 15.55 0.13 10.10
C ASP A 93 14.95 1.56 10.12
N LYS A 94 14.60 2.10 8.95
CA LYS A 94 13.96 3.41 8.76
C LYS A 94 12.47 3.31 8.40
N GLY A 95 11.88 2.14 8.55
CA GLY A 95 10.44 1.93 8.41
C GLY A 95 9.96 1.58 7.01
N GLN A 96 10.85 1.24 6.08
CA GLN A 96 10.41 0.63 4.83
C GLN A 96 9.96 -0.82 5.08
N ASP A 97 8.76 -1.15 4.61
CA ASP A 97 8.21 -2.50 4.70
C ASP A 97 8.69 -3.37 3.51
N PHE A 98 9.08 -4.60 3.84
CA PHE A 98 9.49 -5.65 2.90
C PHE A 98 8.68 -6.95 3.09
N HIS A 99 7.70 -6.97 3.98
CA HIS A 99 6.86 -8.13 4.31
C HIS A 99 5.39 -7.93 3.91
N PHE A 100 4.87 -6.70 4.02
CA PHE A 100 3.55 -6.24 3.55
C PHE A 100 2.31 -6.86 4.22
N GLU A 101 2.37 -8.11 4.65
CA GLU A 101 1.22 -8.90 5.11
C GLU A 101 0.42 -8.19 6.21
N GLU A 102 1.08 -7.69 7.25
CA GLU A 102 0.42 -6.94 8.33
C GLU A 102 -0.24 -5.65 7.85
N SER A 103 0.41 -4.95 6.91
CA SER A 103 -0.14 -3.73 6.31
C SER A 103 -1.43 -4.02 5.52
N CYS A 104 -1.49 -5.17 4.84
CA CYS A 104 -2.70 -5.63 4.16
C CYS A 104 -3.78 -6.10 5.16
N ASN A 105 -3.39 -6.90 6.14
CA ASN A 105 -4.30 -7.50 7.14
C ASN A 105 -5.03 -6.41 7.94
N ALA A 106 -4.34 -5.31 8.26
CA ALA A 106 -4.91 -4.17 8.98
C ALA A 106 -6.13 -3.53 8.30
N CYS A 107 -6.34 -3.77 7.00
CA CYS A 107 -7.52 -3.29 6.27
C CYS A 107 -8.43 -4.44 5.82
N HIS A 108 -7.85 -5.51 5.26
CA HIS A 108 -8.61 -6.60 4.63
C HIS A 108 -9.08 -7.69 5.60
N LEU A 109 -8.37 -7.85 6.72
CA LEU A 109 -8.73 -8.79 7.79
C LEU A 109 -9.16 -8.07 9.07
N ASN A 110 -9.49 -6.78 9.00
CA ASN A 110 -9.96 -6.03 10.16
C ASN A 110 -11.49 -6.12 10.30
N TYR A 111 -12.01 -7.28 10.70
CA TYR A 111 -13.43 -7.52 10.97
C TYR A 111 -13.63 -8.43 12.17
N GLU A 112 -14.83 -8.43 12.75
CA GLU A 112 -15.17 -9.28 13.90
C GLU A 112 -15.11 -10.77 13.53
N GLY A 113 -14.46 -11.58 14.36
CA GLY A 113 -14.26 -13.01 14.07
C GLY A 113 -13.17 -13.31 13.02
N SER A 114 -12.43 -12.30 12.57
CA SER A 114 -11.30 -12.47 11.66
C SER A 114 -10.20 -13.37 12.22
N PRO A 115 -9.47 -14.13 11.37
CA PRO A 115 -8.28 -14.87 11.79
C PRO A 115 -7.11 -13.95 12.19
N TRP A 116 -7.14 -12.66 11.85
CA TRP A 116 -6.11 -11.70 12.23
C TRP A 116 -6.33 -11.17 13.65
N LYS A 117 -5.37 -11.43 14.54
CA LYS A 117 -5.52 -11.23 16.00
C LYS A 117 -5.62 -9.76 16.43
N ASP A 118 -5.10 -8.84 15.62
CA ASP A 118 -5.08 -7.41 15.94
C ASP A 118 -6.31 -6.67 15.40
N ALA A 119 -7.30 -7.41 14.87
CA ALA A 119 -8.55 -6.86 14.38
C ALA A 119 -9.28 -6.08 15.50
N LYS A 120 -9.61 -4.82 15.23
CA LYS A 120 -10.31 -3.95 16.16
C LYS A 120 -11.20 -2.92 15.44
N PRO A 121 -12.23 -2.39 16.11
CA PRO A 121 -13.05 -1.34 15.54
C PRO A 121 -12.23 -0.08 15.21
N PRO A 122 -12.62 0.68 14.16
CA PRO A 122 -13.73 0.42 13.25
C PRO A 122 -13.42 -0.71 12.26
N TYR A 123 -14.35 -1.65 12.10
CA TYR A 123 -14.19 -2.83 11.24
C TYR A 123 -14.54 -2.55 9.78
N THR A 124 -13.95 -3.31 8.84
CA THR A 124 -14.42 -3.32 7.46
C THR A 124 -15.83 -3.90 7.39
N PRO A 125 -16.78 -3.24 6.71
CA PRO A 125 -18.11 -3.79 6.49
C PRO A 125 -18.14 -4.81 5.34
N PHE A 126 -17.03 -4.97 4.60
CA PHE A 126 -16.93 -5.88 3.46
C PHE A 126 -16.22 -7.16 3.87
N THR A 127 -16.97 -8.12 4.41
CA THR A 127 -16.47 -9.39 4.96
C THR A 127 -16.88 -10.58 4.09
N PRO A 128 -16.27 -11.77 4.27
CA PRO A 128 -16.68 -12.99 3.58
C PRO A 128 -18.15 -13.38 3.78
N GLU A 129 -18.76 -12.97 4.90
CA GLU A 129 -20.19 -13.19 5.18
C GLU A 129 -21.08 -12.33 4.28
N VAL A 130 -20.66 -11.10 3.98
CA VAL A 130 -21.37 -10.22 3.04
C VAL A 130 -21.24 -10.77 1.62
N ASP A 131 -20.04 -11.17 1.23
CA ASP A 131 -19.78 -11.78 -0.07
C ASP A 131 -18.47 -12.57 -0.04
N PRO A 132 -18.45 -13.85 -0.48
CA PRO A 132 -17.23 -14.65 -0.51
C PRO A 132 -16.06 -14.00 -1.26
N LYS A 133 -16.33 -13.08 -2.20
CA LYS A 133 -15.29 -12.33 -2.92
C LYS A 133 -14.41 -11.46 -2.01
N TYR A 134 -14.86 -11.13 -0.80
CA TYR A 134 -14.09 -10.37 0.19
C TYR A 134 -13.17 -11.25 1.04
N THR A 135 -13.13 -12.56 0.79
CA THR A 135 -12.11 -13.45 1.38
C THR A 135 -10.73 -12.99 0.95
N PHE A 136 -9.88 -12.66 1.93
CA PHE A 136 -8.53 -12.20 1.71
C PHE A 136 -7.52 -13.32 1.93
N ASP A 137 -6.65 -13.53 0.95
CA ASP A 137 -5.49 -14.41 1.00
C ASP A 137 -4.30 -13.59 0.51
N PHE A 138 -3.37 -13.30 1.42
CA PHE A 138 -2.22 -12.45 1.13
C PHE A 138 -1.37 -13.00 -0.02
N ASP A 139 -1.05 -14.30 -0.01
CA ASP A 139 -0.13 -14.92 -0.97
C ASP A 139 -0.72 -14.95 -2.38
N LYS A 140 -2.05 -15.01 -2.46
CA LYS A 140 -2.77 -14.91 -3.73
C LYS A 140 -2.90 -13.45 -4.18
N MET A 141 -3.36 -12.55 -3.30
CA MET A 141 -3.73 -11.18 -3.69
C MET A 141 -2.53 -10.27 -3.92
N VAL A 142 -1.41 -10.48 -3.22
CA VAL A 142 -0.18 -9.70 -3.44
C VAL A 142 0.42 -9.93 -4.83
N LYS A 143 0.01 -11.02 -5.51
CA LYS A 143 0.42 -11.34 -6.89
C LYS A 143 -0.48 -10.70 -7.96
N ASP A 144 -1.62 -10.10 -7.58
CA ASP A 144 -2.50 -9.41 -8.53
C ASP A 144 -1.96 -8.00 -8.87
N VAL A 145 -1.27 -7.91 -10.01
CA VAL A 145 -0.68 -6.65 -10.50
C VAL A 145 -1.70 -5.54 -10.80
N LYS A 146 -2.99 -5.88 -11.00
CA LYS A 146 -4.04 -4.87 -11.19
C LYS A 146 -4.50 -4.26 -9.87
N ALA A 147 -4.44 -5.04 -8.79
CA ALA A 147 -4.73 -4.57 -7.43
C ALA A 147 -3.52 -3.84 -6.82
N MET A 148 -2.30 -4.29 -7.16
CA MET A 148 -1.05 -3.66 -6.80
C MET A 148 -0.66 -2.63 -7.87
N HIS A 149 0.55 -2.76 -8.43
CA HIS A 149 0.97 -2.06 -9.62
C HIS A 149 1.83 -3.00 -10.49
N GLU A 150 2.03 -2.63 -11.75
CA GLU A 150 2.97 -3.33 -12.63
C GLU A 150 4.36 -3.38 -11.99
N HIS A 151 5.02 -4.53 -12.07
CA HIS A 151 6.37 -4.70 -11.58
C HIS A 151 7.38 -4.40 -12.67
N PHE A 152 8.33 -3.50 -12.38
CA PHE A 152 9.42 -3.15 -13.28
C PHE A 152 10.75 -3.73 -12.78
N LYS A 153 11.63 -4.07 -13.73
CA LYS A 153 12.98 -4.56 -13.45
C LYS A 153 13.75 -3.51 -12.66
N MET A 154 14.37 -3.93 -11.57
CA MET A 154 15.23 -3.10 -10.73
C MET A 154 16.69 -3.37 -11.07
N ASP A 155 17.51 -2.32 -11.02
CA ASP A 155 18.96 -2.41 -11.29
C ASP A 155 19.77 -3.10 -10.18
N GLY A 156 19.13 -3.45 -9.05
CA GLY A 156 19.79 -4.13 -7.95
C GLY A 156 20.55 -3.20 -6.99
N VAL A 157 20.19 -1.91 -6.92
CA VAL A 157 20.76 -0.93 -5.98
C VAL A 157 20.74 -1.45 -4.53
N PHE A 158 19.65 -2.11 -4.13
CA PHE A 158 19.47 -2.65 -2.79
C PHE A 158 19.55 -4.18 -2.75
N VAL A 159 20.35 -4.70 -1.83
CA VAL A 159 20.67 -6.13 -1.72
C VAL A 159 20.53 -6.64 -0.28
N GLY A 160 20.53 -7.97 -0.11
CA GLY A 160 20.43 -8.62 1.21
C GLY A 160 19.04 -8.53 1.84
N GLU A 161 18.96 -8.98 3.09
CA GLU A 161 17.74 -9.03 3.90
C GLU A 161 17.45 -7.69 4.62
N PRO A 162 16.19 -7.41 5.01
CA PRO A 162 14.99 -8.21 4.71
C PRO A 162 14.58 -8.09 3.25
N LYS A 163 14.19 -9.21 2.65
CA LYS A 163 13.75 -9.31 1.26
C LYS A 163 12.36 -9.93 1.22
N PHE A 164 11.46 -9.33 0.44
CA PHE A 164 10.13 -9.88 0.25
C PHE A 164 10.19 -11.29 -0.33
N LYS A 165 9.35 -12.20 0.18
CA LYS A 165 9.38 -13.63 -0.20
C LYS A 165 9.15 -13.88 -1.69
N PHE A 166 8.36 -13.04 -2.37
CA PHE A 166 8.16 -13.11 -3.82
C PHE A 166 9.03 -12.11 -4.61
N HIS A 167 10.02 -11.46 -3.98
CA HIS A 167 10.85 -10.47 -4.66
C HIS A 167 11.51 -11.02 -5.92
N ASP A 168 12.15 -12.19 -5.82
CA ASP A 168 12.87 -12.79 -6.95
C ASP A 168 11.90 -13.28 -8.04
N GLU A 169 10.75 -13.85 -7.65
CA GLU A 169 9.67 -14.25 -8.57
C GLU A 169 9.13 -13.03 -9.34
N PHE A 170 8.85 -11.93 -8.64
CA PHE A 170 8.33 -10.71 -9.26
C PHE A 170 9.39 -10.06 -10.15
N GLN A 171 10.64 -10.01 -9.70
CA GLN A 171 11.73 -9.48 -10.51
C GLN A 171 12.04 -10.35 -11.72
N ALA A 172 11.88 -11.67 -11.67
CA ALA A 172 12.05 -12.53 -12.84
C ALA A 172 11.06 -12.18 -13.96
N ASN A 173 9.80 -11.91 -13.59
CA ASN A 173 8.69 -11.65 -14.52
C ASN A 173 8.42 -10.16 -14.79
N ALA A 174 9.15 -9.25 -14.14
CA ALA A 174 8.95 -7.82 -14.26
C ALA A 174 9.20 -7.28 -15.68
N LYS A 175 8.45 -6.25 -16.06
CA LYS A 175 8.65 -5.53 -17.33
C LYS A 175 9.93 -4.70 -17.29
N VAL A 176 10.58 -4.56 -18.43
CA VAL A 176 11.67 -3.59 -18.60
C VAL A 176 11.03 -2.23 -18.81
N ALA A 177 11.42 -1.22 -18.03
CA ALA A 177 10.97 0.14 -18.26
C ALA A 177 11.54 0.64 -19.60
N GLU A 178 10.72 1.27 -20.43
CA GLU A 178 11.23 2.00 -21.59
C GLU A 178 12.18 3.09 -21.11
N LYS A 179 13.40 3.12 -21.65
CA LYS A 179 14.35 4.18 -21.32
C LYS A 179 13.81 5.47 -21.90
N ASP A 180 13.40 6.36 -21.01
CA ASP A 180 13.12 7.73 -21.37
C ASP A 180 14.48 8.42 -21.62
N ASP A 181 14.92 8.45 -22.88
CA ASP A 181 16.19 9.06 -23.33
C ASP A 181 16.31 10.58 -23.05
N LYS A 182 15.36 11.15 -22.30
CA LYS A 182 15.26 12.58 -21.95
C LYS A 182 15.69 12.95 -20.53
N LYS A 183 16.21 12.03 -19.70
CA LYS A 183 16.79 12.42 -18.40
C LYS A 183 18.23 12.90 -18.56
N GLY A 184 18.38 14.15 -18.99
CA GLY A 184 19.68 14.83 -19.09
C GLY A 184 19.68 16.22 -19.74
N LYS A 185 18.51 16.82 -20.03
CA LYS A 185 18.41 18.21 -20.50
C LYS A 185 17.21 18.90 -19.86
N GLU A 186 17.44 19.49 -18.69
CA GLU A 186 17.10 20.87 -18.30
C GLU A 186 17.66 21.17 -16.91
#